data_AF-A0A8J3T456-F1
#
_entry.id   AF-A0A8J3T456-F1
#
_cell.length_a   1.000
_cell.length_b   1.000
_cell.length_c   1.000
_cell.angle_alpha   90.00
_cell.angle_beta   90.00
_cell.angle_gamma   90.00
#
_symmetry.space_group_name_H-M   'P 1'
#
loop_
_entity.id
_entity.type
_entity.pdbx_description
1 polymer ?
#
loop_
_entity_poly.entity_id
_entity_poly.type
_entity_poly.pdbx_seq_one_letter_code
_entity_poly.pdbx_strand_id
1 'polypeptide(L)'
;MAGIESKDIHKIVIACDAGMGSSVMLASQVRKQLKGEGIEVVHTPVNSIPGDADVVLCHAGLADRARASAPGVVLVPFQVFIGDPAVTRLIDTIKKGGTVDA
;
A
#
# COMPACT_ATOMS: atom_id res chain seq x y z
N MET A 1 4.66 14.32 10.61
CA MET A 1 4.99 12.97 10.13
C MET A 1 3.73 12.17 10.31
N ALA A 2 3.09 11.75 9.22
CA ALA A 2 1.86 10.95 9.29
C ALA A 2 2.30 9.50 9.43
N GLY A 3 2.25 8.98 10.66
CA GLY A 3 2.36 7.56 10.95
C GLY A 3 0.96 7.05 11.30
N ILE A 4 0.61 5.86 10.82
CA ILE A 4 -0.67 5.21 11.13
C ILE A 4 -0.40 3.95 11.95
N GLU A 5 -1.16 3.74 13.03
CA GLU A 5 -1.05 2.50 13.80
C GLU A 5 -1.67 1.35 13.00
N SER A 6 -1.06 0.17 13.06
CA SER A 6 -1.50 -1.01 12.31
C SER A 6 -2.95 -1.40 12.56
N LYS A 7 -3.48 -1.09 13.75
CA LYS A 7 -4.86 -1.35 14.17
C LYS A 7 -5.90 -0.45 13.47
N ASP A 8 -5.47 0.72 13.00
CA ASP A 8 -6.30 1.71 12.32
C ASP A 8 -6.24 1.55 10.79
N ILE A 9 -5.41 0.63 10.29
CA ILE A 9 -5.33 0.31 8.86
C ILE A 9 -6.45 -0.66 8.53
N HIS A 10 -7.41 -0.19 7.74
CA HIS A 10 -8.51 -1.00 7.22
C HIS A 10 -8.42 -1.17 5.71
N LYS A 11 -7.79 -0.24 4.99
CA LYS A 11 -7.71 -0.24 3.53
C LYS A 11 -6.32 0.06 3.01
N ILE A 12 -5.77 -0.89 2.24
CA ILE A 12 -4.49 -0.75 1.54
C ILE A 12 -4.75 -0.63 0.04
N VAL A 13 -4.26 0.43 -0.57
CA VAL A 13 -4.39 0.69 -2.01
C VAL A 13 -3.04 0.51 -2.69
N ILE A 14 -3.01 -0.35 -3.71
CA ILE A 14 -1.83 -0.54 -4.56
C ILE A 14 -2.00 0.29 -5.82
N ALA A 15 -1.26 1.40 -5.89
CA ALA A 15 -1.27 2.36 -6.99
C ALA A 15 -0.20 2.02 -8.04
N CYS A 16 -0.62 1.94 -9.30
CA CYS A 16 0.23 1.59 -10.44
C CYS A 16 -0.17 2.40 -11.69
N ASP A 17 0.73 2.52 -12.68
CA ASP A 17 0.50 3.41 -13.83
C ASP A 17 -0.64 2.92 -14.74
N ALA A 18 -0.64 1.63 -15.07
CA ALA A 18 -1.59 1.06 -16.05
C ALA A 18 -2.85 0.41 -15.44
N GLY A 19 -2.93 0.22 -14.12
CA GLY A 19 -4.07 -0.46 -13.48
C GLY A 19 -4.28 -1.94 -13.87
N MET A 20 -3.56 -2.47 -14.87
CA MET A 20 -3.66 -3.85 -15.38
C MET A 20 -2.25 -4.45 -15.51
N GLY A 21 -1.88 -5.37 -14.63
CA GLY A 21 -0.59 -6.08 -14.68
C GLY A 21 -0.04 -6.47 -13.31
N SER A 22 1.23 -6.12 -13.05
CA SER A 22 2.03 -6.50 -11.88
C SER A 22 1.43 -6.10 -10.52
N SER A 23 0.53 -5.12 -10.51
CA SER A 23 -0.27 -4.71 -9.34
C SER A 23 -1.28 -5.76 -8.89
N VAL A 24 -1.84 -6.57 -9.79
CA VAL A 24 -2.76 -7.66 -9.45
C VAL A 24 -2.03 -8.78 -8.70
N MET A 25 -0.79 -9.07 -9.12
CA MET A 25 0.06 -10.06 -8.47
C MET A 25 0.45 -9.63 -7.06
N LEU A 26 0.94 -8.38 -6.91
CA LEU A 26 1.27 -7.82 -5.61
C LEU A 26 0.03 -7.74 -4.70
N ALA A 27 -1.12 -7.29 -5.22
CA ALA A 27 -2.37 -7.23 -4.46
C ALA A 27 -2.81 -8.60 -3.96
N SER A 28 -2.73 -9.62 -4.82
CA SER A 28 -3.07 -11.00 -4.44
C SER A 28 -2.13 -11.53 -3.36
N GLN A 29 -0.83 -11.23 -3.45
CA GLN A 29 0.15 -11.62 -2.45
C GLN A 29 -0.09 -10.93 -1.10
N VAL A 30 -0.24 -9.59 -1.09
CA VAL A 30 -0.53 -8.80 0.11
C VAL A 30 -1.84 -9.26 0.74
N ARG A 31 -2.89 -9.43 -0.05
CA ARG A 31 -4.20 -9.94 0.40
C ARG A 31 -4.08 -11.34 1.02
N LYS A 32 -3.29 -12.24 0.42
CA LYS A 32 -3.06 -13.58 0.97
C LYS A 32 -2.26 -13.52 2.28
N GLN A 33 -1.29 -12.62 2.37
CA GLN A 33 -0.48 -12.42 3.56
C GLN A 33 -1.28 -11.83 4.72
N LEU A 34 -2.14 -10.84 4.46
CA LEU A 34 -3.00 -10.16 5.43
C LEU A 34 -4.36 -10.83 5.61
N LYS A 35 -4.51 -12.06 5.10
CA LYS A 35 -5.76 -12.82 5.24
C LYS A 35 -6.00 -13.13 6.71
N GLY A 36 -7.07 -12.56 7.27
CA GLY A 36 -7.43 -12.73 8.68
C GLY A 36 -7.37 -11.44 9.50
N GLU A 37 -6.67 -10.41 9.00
CA GLU A 37 -6.57 -9.10 9.66
C GLU A 37 -7.80 -8.20 9.41
N GLY A 38 -8.72 -8.62 8.53
CA GLY A 38 -9.89 -7.81 8.16
C GLY A 38 -9.59 -6.61 7.25
N ILE A 39 -8.37 -6.54 6.70
CA ILE A 39 -7.90 -5.44 5.86
C ILE A 39 -8.34 -5.65 4.41
N GLU A 40 -8.94 -4.62 3.83
CA GLU A 40 -9.27 -4.56 2.41
C GLU A 40 -8.02 -4.19 1.59
N VAL A 41 -7.72 -4.98 0.56
CA VAL A 41 -6.59 -4.72 -0.34
C VAL A 41 -7.14 -4.55 -1.75
N VAL A 42 -7.00 -3.33 -2.28
CA VAL A 42 -7.45 -2.97 -3.64
C VAL A 42 -6.29 -2.45 -4.47
N HIS A 43 -6.44 -2.47 -5.79
CA HIS A 43 -5.48 -1.84 -6.70
C HIS A 43 -6.19 -0.81 -7.55
N THR A 44 -5.55 0.33 -7.77
CA THR A 44 -6.09 1.42 -8.59
C THR A 44 -5.00 2.05 -9.45
N PRO A 45 -5.36 2.79 -10.51
CA PRO A 45 -4.44 3.68 -11.19
C PRO A 45 -3.92 4.75 -10.22
N VAL A 46 -2.66 5.18 -10.40
CA VAL A 46 -2.05 6.22 -9.55
C VAL A 46 -2.79 7.56 -9.58
N ASN A 47 -3.56 7.83 -10.64
CA ASN A 47 -4.37 9.04 -10.80
C ASN A 47 -5.79 8.91 -10.20
N SER A 48 -6.13 7.76 -9.61
CA SER A 48 -7.47 7.45 -9.10
C SER A 48 -7.37 6.72 -7.76
N ILE A 49 -6.42 7.13 -6.92
CA ILE A 49 -6.32 6.65 -5.54
C ILE A 49 -7.54 7.18 -4.78
N PRO A 50 -8.34 6.32 -4.15
CA PRO A 50 -9.50 6.76 -3.41
C PRO A 50 -9.07 7.48 -2.12
N GLY A 51 -9.84 8.48 -1.71
CA GLY A 51 -9.52 9.30 -0.53
C GLY A 51 -9.72 8.58 0.82
N ASP A 52 -10.27 7.37 0.80
CA ASP A 52 -10.44 6.50 1.97
C ASP A 52 -9.29 5.48 2.13
N ALA A 53 -8.18 5.69 1.42
CA ALA A 53 -6.99 4.88 1.55
C ALA A 53 -6.24 5.21 2.85
N ASP A 54 -6.00 4.20 3.68
CA ASP A 54 -5.18 4.36 4.90
C ASP A 54 -3.68 4.27 4.55
N VAL A 55 -3.34 3.33 3.67
CA VAL A 55 -1.98 3.12 3.18
C VAL A 55 -1.97 2.96 1.66
N VAL A 56 -1.05 3.66 1.00
CA VAL A 56 -0.81 3.56 -0.44
C VAL A 56 0.53 2.89 -0.69
N LEU A 57 0.50 1.76 -1.40
CA LEU A 57 1.69 1.12 -1.96
C LEU A 57 1.85 1.57 -3.41
N CYS A 58 2.98 2.18 -3.77
CA CYS A 58 3.23 2.54 -5.17
C CYS A 58 4.68 2.25 -5.59
N HIS A 59 4.93 2.11 -6.89
CA HIS A 59 6.30 2.00 -7.36
C HIS A 59 7.05 3.32 -7.09
N ALA A 60 8.33 3.27 -6.72
CA ALA A 60 9.14 4.44 -6.37
C ALA A 60 9.14 5.52 -7.48
N GLY A 61 9.15 5.12 -8.75
CA GLY A 61 9.06 6.04 -9.90
C GLY A 61 7.70 6.74 -10.06
N LEU A 62 6.67 6.35 -9.31
CA LEU A 62 5.34 6.96 -9.32
C LEU A 62 4.99 7.63 -7.98
N ALA A 63 5.92 7.66 -7.02
CA ALA A 63 5.68 8.17 -5.66
C ALA A 63 5.20 9.63 -5.67
N ASP A 64 5.78 10.48 -6.51
CA ASP A 64 5.38 11.89 -6.60
C ASP A 64 3.94 12.05 -7.11
N ARG A 65 3.52 11.22 -8.08
CA ARG A 65 2.15 11.23 -8.59
C ARG A 65 1.17 10.71 -7.56
N ALA A 66 1.52 9.63 -6.87
CA ALA A 66 0.69 9.04 -5.83
C ALA A 66 0.50 10.01 -4.65
N ARG A 67 1.56 10.73 -4.24
CA ARG A 67 1.46 11.80 -3.23
C ARG A 67 0.57 12.95 -3.67
N ALA A 68 0.62 13.31 -4.96
CA ALA A 68 -0.26 14.35 -5.51
C ALA A 68 -1.73 13.90 -5.54
N SER A 69 -2.01 12.62 -5.80
CA SER A 69 -3.38 12.07 -5.83
C SER A 69 -3.95 11.82 -4.44
N ALA A 70 -3.14 11.47 -3.45
CA ALA A 70 -3.55 11.19 -2.08
C ALA A 70 -2.65 11.95 -1.08
N PRO A 71 -2.79 13.28 -0.98
CA PRO A 71 -1.99 14.08 -0.08
C PRO A 71 -2.32 13.74 1.38
N GLY A 72 -1.29 13.50 2.19
CA GLY A 72 -1.43 13.22 3.63
C GLY A 72 -1.66 11.75 3.98
N VAL A 73 -1.82 10.86 3.00
CA VAL A 73 -1.89 9.41 3.21
C VAL A 73 -0.49 8.82 3.36
N VAL A 74 -0.37 7.74 4.14
CA VAL A 74 0.88 7.00 4.31
C VAL A 74 1.25 6.32 3.00
N LEU A 75 2.34 6.77 2.38
CA LEU A 75 2.79 6.27 1.10
C LEU A 75 4.08 5.47 1.26
N VAL A 76 4.01 4.19 0.93
CA VAL A 76 5.12 3.25 1.00
C VAL A 76 5.59 2.93 -0.43
N PRO A 77 6.73 3.50 -0.86
CA PRO A 77 7.27 3.22 -2.17
C PRO A 77 7.96 1.86 -2.19
N PHE A 78 7.74 1.07 -3.24
CA PHE A 78 8.43 -0.18 -3.52
C PHE A 78 9.19 -0.10 -4.86
N GLN A 79 10.24 -0.90 -5.02
CA GLN A 79 11.02 -0.97 -6.26
C GLN A 79 10.75 -2.27 -7.03
N VAL A 80 10.49 -3.37 -6.32
CA VAL A 80 10.21 -4.66 -6.95
C VAL A 80 8.80 -5.14 -6.61
N PHE A 81 8.15 -5.83 -7.54
CA PHE A 81 6.76 -6.29 -7.33
C PHE A 81 6.68 -7.53 -6.44
N ILE A 82 7.77 -8.29 -6.31
CA ILE A 82 7.81 -9.54 -5.56
C ILE A 82 9.08 -9.52 -4.72
N GLY A 83 8.94 -9.73 -3.42
CA GLY A 83 10.05 -9.80 -2.48
C GLY A 83 10.62 -8.43 -2.08
N ASP A 84 9.87 -7.35 -2.31
CA ASP A 84 10.32 -6.03 -1.88
C ASP A 84 10.40 -5.95 -0.35
N PRO A 85 11.53 -5.48 0.21
CA PRO A 85 11.68 -5.38 1.65
C PRO A 85 10.73 -4.35 2.26
N ALA A 86 10.33 -3.28 1.55
CA ALA A 86 9.40 -2.28 2.06
C ALA A 86 7.99 -2.88 2.21
N VAL A 87 7.52 -3.62 1.21
CA VAL A 87 6.23 -4.34 1.29
C VAL A 87 6.27 -5.40 2.39
N THR A 88 7.35 -6.16 2.48
CA THR A 88 7.50 -7.20 3.51
C THR A 88 7.46 -6.60 4.91
N ARG A 89 8.18 -5.48 5.12
CA ARG A 89 8.17 -4.75 6.39
C ARG A 89 6.77 -4.23 6.73
N LEU A 90 6.04 -3.67 5.76
CA LEU A 90 4.66 -3.22 5.98
C LEU A 90 3.76 -4.36 6.47
N ILE A 91 3.78 -5.50 5.78
CA ILE A 91 2.99 -6.67 6.14
C ILE A 91 3.36 -7.17 7.54
N ASP A 92 4.66 -7.24 7.85
CA ASP A 92 5.15 -7.68 9.15
C ASP A 92 4.73 -6.74 10.28
N THR A 93 4.82 -5.42 10.07
CA THR A 93 4.35 -4.42 11.03
C THR A 93 2.86 -4.57 11.29
N ILE A 94 2.07 -4.80 10.24
CA ILE A 94 0.62 -5.01 10.38
C ILE A 94 0.33 -6.24 11.24
N LYS A 95 0.99 -7.38 10.94
CA LYS A 95 0.78 -8.65 11.65
C LYS A 95 1.29 -8.66 13.09
N LYS A 96 2.42 -8.00 13.35
CA LYS A 96 3.04 -7.97 14.68
C LYS A 96 2.47 -6.86 15.57
N GLY A 97 1.76 -5.91 14.98
CA GLY A 97 1.36 -4.67 15.64
C GLY A 97 2.50 -3.65 15.63
N GLY A 98 2.20 -2.42 15.24
CA GLY A 98 3.17 -1.32 15.25
C GLY A 98 2.68 -0.10 14.50
N THR A 99 3.57 0.87 14.30
CA THR A 99 3.29 2.09 13.53
C THR A 99 3.90 1.97 12.14
N VAL A 100 3.12 2.27 11.11
CA VAL A 100 3.57 2.39 9.73
C VAL A 100 3.81 3.86 9.45
N ASP A 101 5.08 4.22 9.28
CA ASP A 101 5.51 5.57 8.92
C ASP A 101 5.81 5.66 7.41
N ALA A 102 5.51 6.82 6.83
CA ALA A 102 5.79 7.19 5.44
C ALA A 102 7.17 7.83 5.25
#